data_AF-A0A419T9P2-F1
#
_entry.id   AF-A0A419T9P2-F1
#
_cell.length_a   1.000
_cell.length_b   1.000
_cell.length_c   1.000
_cell.angle_alpha   90.00
_cell.angle_beta   90.00
_cell.angle_gamma   90.00
#
_symmetry.space_group_name_H-M   'P 1'
#
loop_
_entity.id
_entity.type
_entity.pdbx_description
1 polymer ?
#
loop_
_entity_poly.entity_id
_entity_poly.type
_entity_poly.pdbx_seq_one_letter_code
_entity_poly.pdbx_strand_id
1 'polypeptide(L)'
;MELVSKSIPFVENEKKEVLLHNLPVGKKGRVRKLLNSGQKRRRLLDLGLIPNSIVKTELISPLGNPIAYNIRGSVIALRKEETRNVVVEIIDKGES
;
A
#
# COMPACT_ATOMS: atom_id res chain seq x y z
N MET A 1 28.25 -13.55 19.40
CA MET A 1 27.58 -14.01 18.16
C MET A 1 26.47 -13.02 17.85
N GLU A 2 26.67 -12.26 16.78
CA GLU A 2 25.76 -11.31 16.15
C GLU A 2 24.34 -11.87 16.02
N LEU A 3 23.27 -11.09 16.20
CA LEU A 3 22.87 -10.09 15.20
C LEU A 3 22.06 -8.97 15.88
N VAL A 4 22.70 -7.81 15.96
CA VAL A 4 22.13 -6.49 16.18
C VAL A 4 20.70 -6.37 15.66
N SER A 5 19.77 -6.15 16.58
CA SER A 5 18.53 -5.43 16.32
C SER A 5 18.90 -4.04 15.81
N LYS A 6 19.13 -3.91 14.50
CA LYS A 6 19.12 -2.61 13.85
C LYS A 6 17.69 -2.09 13.91
N SER A 7 17.38 -1.45 15.04
CA SER A 7 16.50 -0.30 15.11
C SER A 7 16.85 0.57 13.92
N ILE A 8 16.01 0.51 12.88
CA ILE A 8 16.08 1.47 11.81
C ILE A 8 15.63 2.77 12.46
N PRO A 9 16.44 3.84 12.47
CA PRO A 9 16.01 5.12 13.02
C PRO A 9 14.81 5.58 12.20
N PHE A 10 13.64 5.57 12.83
CA PHE A 10 12.42 6.18 12.29
C PHE A 10 12.62 7.68 12.40
N VAL A 11 13.19 8.27 11.34
CA VAL A 11 13.32 9.71 11.20
C VAL A 11 11.91 10.30 11.21
N GLU A 12 11.65 11.16 12.19
CA GLU A 12 10.45 11.97 12.33
C GLU A 12 10.17 12.74 11.04
N ASN A 13 9.20 12.24 10.29
CA ASN A 13 8.46 13.05 9.35
C ASN A 13 7.00 12.66 9.55
N GLU A 14 6.14 13.66 9.74
CA GLU A 14 4.74 13.58 10.17
C GLU A 14 3.80 12.93 9.12
N LYS A 15 4.27 11.87 8.46
CA LYS A 15 3.64 11.22 7.34
C LYS A 15 2.87 10.01 7.86
N LYS A 16 1.54 10.09 7.81
CA LYS A 16 0.65 8.98 8.22
C LYS A 16 0.82 7.78 7.28
N GLU A 17 1.61 6.81 7.72
CA GLU A 17 1.71 5.49 7.09
C GLU A 17 0.58 4.57 7.60
N VAL A 18 -0.05 3.85 6.68
CA VAL A 18 -1.09 2.86 6.94
C VAL A 18 -0.90 1.64 6.04
N LEU A 19 -1.58 0.54 6.35
CA LEU A 19 -1.69 -0.59 5.42
C LEU A 19 -2.67 -0.24 4.29
N LEU A 20 -2.41 -0.73 3.08
CA LEU A 20 -3.22 -0.43 1.90
C LEU A 20 -4.69 -0.84 2.06
N HIS A 21 -4.99 -1.92 2.78
CA HIS A 21 -6.37 -2.31 3.07
C HIS A 21 -7.09 -1.41 4.09
N ASN A 22 -6.36 -0.56 4.81
CA ASN A 22 -6.91 0.44 5.72
C ASN A 22 -6.97 1.83 5.09
N LEU A 23 -6.54 1.98 3.83
CA LEU A 23 -6.64 3.25 3.11
C LEU A 23 -8.12 3.56 2.86
N PRO A 24 -8.66 4.67 3.38
CA PRO A 24 -10.08 5.00 3.24
C PRO A 24 -10.50 5.11 1.77
N VAL A 25 -11.76 4.78 1.48
CA VAL A 25 -12.34 4.92 0.13
C VAL A 25 -12.19 6.37 -0.34
N GLY A 26 -11.78 6.53 -1.60
CA GLY A 26 -11.55 7.83 -2.23
C GLY A 26 -10.20 8.47 -1.91
N LYS A 27 -9.44 7.98 -0.93
CA LYS A 27 -8.11 8.49 -0.59
C LYS A 27 -7.02 7.85 -1.45
N LYS A 28 -5.93 8.61 -1.64
CA LYS A 28 -4.72 8.17 -2.33
C LYS A 28 -3.63 7.85 -1.30
N GLY A 29 -2.83 6.85 -1.61
CA GLY A 29 -1.63 6.50 -0.86
C GLY A 29 -0.44 6.34 -1.80
N ARG A 30 0.75 6.73 -1.34
CA ARG A 30 2.02 6.43 -1.98
C ARG A 30 2.53 5.11 -1.42
N VAL A 31 2.79 4.12 -2.27
CA VAL A 31 3.37 2.85 -1.85
C VAL A 31 4.76 3.08 -1.27
N ARG A 32 4.97 2.69 -0.02
CA ARG A 32 6.27 2.79 0.66
C ARG A 32 7.00 1.46 0.65
N LYS A 33 6.31 0.40 1.06
CA LYS A 33 6.93 -0.93 1.20
C LYS A 33 5.95 -2.04 0.90
N LEU A 34 6.45 -3.07 0.22
CA LEU A 34 5.77 -4.37 0.12
C LEU A 34 6.49 -5.34 1.07
N LEU A 35 5.76 -5.90 2.02
CA LEU A 35 6.24 -6.91 2.97
C LEU A 35 5.99 -8.34 2.45
N ASN A 36 5.28 -8.49 1.33
CA ASN A 36 5.12 -9.77 0.65
C ASN A 36 6.47 -10.27 0.10
N SER A 37 6.63 -11.59 0.07
CA SER A 37 7.77 -12.30 -0.51
C SER A 37 7.32 -13.22 -1.67
N GLY A 38 8.29 -13.77 -2.40
CA GLY A 38 8.04 -14.80 -3.41
C GLY A 38 7.13 -14.37 -4.57
N GLN A 39 6.20 -15.25 -4.94
CA GLN A 39 5.29 -15.06 -6.08
C GLN A 39 4.31 -13.90 -5.86
N LYS A 40 3.80 -13.73 -4.63
CA LYS A 40 2.85 -12.67 -4.28
C LYS A 40 3.44 -11.28 -4.50
N ARG A 41 4.70 -11.08 -4.07
CA ARG A 41 5.42 -9.83 -4.30
C ARG A 41 5.54 -9.53 -5.79
N ARG A 42 6.00 -10.50 -6.58
CA ARG A 42 6.17 -10.34 -8.04
C ARG A 42 4.87 -9.94 -8.71
N ARG A 43 3.78 -10.66 -8.42
CA ARG A 43 2.44 -10.31 -8.92
C ARG A 43 2.03 -8.88 -8.60
N LEU A 44 2.24 -8.41 -7.36
CA LEU A 44 1.91 -7.02 -7.00
C LEU A 44 2.76 -6.00 -7.79
N LEU A 45 4.04 -6.30 -8.00
CA LEU A 45 4.92 -5.45 -8.83
C LEU A 45 4.46 -5.44 -10.29
N ASP A 46 4.10 -6.60 -10.86
CA ASP A 46 3.58 -6.73 -12.23
C ASP A 46 2.29 -5.92 -12.42
N LEU A 47 1.46 -5.83 -11.38
CA LEU A 47 0.24 -5.02 -11.36
C LEU A 47 0.50 -3.51 -11.18
N GLY A 48 1.75 -3.09 -10.95
CA GLY A 48 2.13 -1.69 -10.78
C GLY A 48 2.09 -1.18 -9.33
N LEU A 49 1.89 -2.04 -8.34
CA LEU A 49 2.11 -1.73 -6.92
C LEU A 49 3.61 -1.81 -6.60
N ILE A 50 4.36 -0.82 -7.09
CA ILE A 50 5.80 -0.67 -6.88
C ILE A 50 6.08 0.45 -5.87
N PRO A 51 7.23 0.46 -5.17
CA PRO A 51 7.60 1.56 -4.31
C PRO A 51 7.51 2.92 -5.02
N ASN A 52 7.00 3.92 -4.31
CA ASN A 52 6.66 5.28 -4.77
C ASN A 52 5.50 5.38 -5.76
N SER A 53 4.83 4.30 -6.16
CA SER A 53 3.63 4.40 -6.99
C SER A 53 2.43 4.95 -6.20
N ILE A 54 1.54 5.62 -6.91
CA ILE A 54 0.29 6.14 -6.35
C ILE A 54 -0.80 5.09 -6.54
N VAL A 55 -1.50 4.80 -5.46
CA VAL A 55 -2.67 3.93 -5.44
C VAL A 55 -3.84 4.66 -4.82
N LYS A 56 -5.05 4.49 -5.36
CA LYS A 56 -6.28 5.05 -4.81
C LYS A 56 -7.26 3.93 -4.47
N THR A 57 -7.89 3.99 -3.31
CA THR A 57 -9.02 3.10 -2.99
C THR A 57 -10.25 3.60 -3.75
N GLU A 58 -10.76 2.83 -4.71
CA GLU A 58 -11.94 3.20 -5.50
C GLU A 58 -13.24 2.69 -4.84
N LEU A 59 -13.24 1.42 -4.43
CA LEU A 59 -14.43 0.77 -3.90
C LEU A 59 -14.04 -0.33 -2.91
N ILE A 60 -14.85 -0.50 -1.87
CA ILE A 60 -14.78 -1.67 -0.99
C ILE A 60 -16.02 -2.51 -1.27
N SER A 61 -15.86 -3.82 -1.48
CA SER A 61 -16.99 -4.75 -1.65
C SER A 61 -17.94 -4.66 -0.43
N PRO A 62 -19.25 -4.92 -0.57
CA PRO A 62 -20.20 -4.85 0.55
C PRO A 62 -19.81 -5.68 1.78
N LEU A 63 -19.12 -6.80 1.56
CA LEU A 63 -18.61 -7.68 2.63
C LEU A 63 -17.20 -7.30 3.11
N GLY A 64 -16.66 -6.16 2.69
CA GLY A 64 -15.34 -5.66 3.07
C GLY A 64 -14.15 -6.23 2.29
N ASN A 65 -14.37 -7.20 1.40
CA ASN A 65 -13.31 -7.88 0.63
C ASN A 65 -13.90 -8.51 -0.65
N PRO A 66 -13.28 -8.37 -1.85
CA PRO A 66 -12.06 -7.61 -2.17
C PRO A 66 -12.25 -6.10 -2.15
N ILE A 67 -11.14 -5.37 -2.23
CA ILE A 67 -11.08 -3.91 -2.34
C ILE A 67 -10.56 -3.57 -3.74
N ALA A 68 -11.25 -2.67 -4.43
CA ALA A 68 -10.85 -2.18 -5.75
C ALA A 68 -9.92 -0.97 -5.59
N TYR A 69 -8.77 -1.06 -6.26
CA TYR A 69 -7.74 -0.03 -6.25
C TYR A 69 -7.47 0.48 -7.66
N ASN A 70 -7.36 1.79 -7.82
CA ASN A 70 -6.78 2.37 -9.03
C ASN A 70 -5.25 2.41 -8.86
N ILE A 71 -4.58 1.63 -9.70
CA ILE A 71 -3.13 1.51 -9.75
C ILE A 71 -2.72 1.91 -11.17
N ARG A 72 -2.05 3.07 -11.29
CA ARG A 72 -1.57 3.61 -12.58
C ARG A 72 -2.66 3.67 -13.67
N GLY A 73 -3.89 4.03 -13.30
CA GLY A 73 -5.02 4.15 -14.24
C GLY A 73 -5.80 2.87 -14.48
N SER A 74 -5.36 1.72 -13.93
CA SER A 74 -6.08 0.45 -13.99
C SER A 74 -6.79 0.16 -12.68
N VAL A 75 -8.08 -0.19 -12.73
CA VAL A 75 -8.84 -0.59 -11.54
C VAL A 75 -8.70 -2.10 -11.34
N ILE A 76 -8.11 -2.49 -10.22
CA ILE A 76 -7.81 -3.90 -9.91
C ILE A 76 -8.43 -4.24 -8.55
N ALA A 77 -9.26 -5.28 -8.51
CA ALA A 77 -9.79 -5.84 -7.27
C ALA A 77 -8.75 -6.76 -6.62
N LEU A 78 -8.27 -6.37 -5.43
CA LEU A 78 -7.32 -7.16 -4.65
C LEU A 78 -7.96 -7.60 -3.33
N ARG A 79 -7.67 -8.84 -2.93
CA ARG A 79 -8.09 -9.34 -1.63
C ARG A 79 -7.30 -8.69 -0.51
N LYS A 80 -7.93 -8.54 0.65
CA LYS A 80 -7.33 -8.01 1.88
C LYS A 80 -6.05 -8.77 2.26
N GLU A 81 -5.98 -10.08 2.04
CA GLU A 81 -4.79 -10.89 2.32
C GLU A 81 -3.56 -10.55 1.47
N GLU A 82 -3.76 -9.98 0.27
CA GLU A 82 -2.70 -9.55 -0.63
C GLU A 82 -2.23 -8.14 -0.25
N THR A 83 -3.16 -7.26 0.16
CA THR A 83 -2.89 -5.85 0.47
C THR A 83 -2.59 -5.56 1.95
N ARG A 84 -2.80 -6.52 2.87
CA ARG A 84 -2.41 -6.41 4.30
C ARG A 84 -0.92 -6.28 4.55
N ASN A 85 -0.11 -6.59 3.55
CA ASN A 85 1.36 -6.52 3.61
C ASN A 85 1.91 -5.36 2.76
N VAL A 86 1.06 -4.43 2.33
CA VAL A 86 1.47 -3.25 1.56
C VAL A 86 1.34 -2.01 2.45
N VAL A 87 2.44 -1.34 2.70
CA VAL A 87 2.52 -0.09 3.48
C VAL A 87 2.41 1.08 2.51
N VAL A 88 1.52 2.01 2.81
CA VAL A 88 1.30 3.23 2.04
C VAL A 88 1.31 4.45 2.95
N GLU A 89 1.83 5.55 2.43
CA GLU A 89 1.74 6.87 3.03
C GLU A 89 0.51 7.59 2.46
N ILE A 90 -0.39 8.07 3.31
CA ILE A 90 -1.57 8.82 2.86
C ILE A 90 -1.11 10.14 2.22
N ILE A 91 -1.64 10.42 1.03
CA ILE A 91 -1.44 11.72 0.36
C ILE A 91 -2.70 12.54 0.65
N ASP A 92 -2.55 13.57 1.49
CA ASP A 92 -3.61 14.56 1.63
C ASP A 92 -3.64 15.43 0.37
N LYS A 93 -4.83 15.81 -0.10
CA LYS A 93 -4.99 16.60 -1.33
C LYS A 93 -4.42 18.00 -1.07
N GLY A 94 -3.14 18.19 -1.39
CA GLY A 94 -2.43 19.46 -1.23
C GLY A 94 -1.38 19.73 -2.31
N GLU A 95 -1.29 18.89 -3.35
CA GLU A 95 -0.41 19.15 -4.50
C GLU A 95 -1.26 19.07 -5.77
N SER A 96 -1.77 20.25 -6.15
CA SER A 96 -2.27 20.56 -7.50
C SER A 96 -1.10 20.66 -8.46
#